data_AF-A0A4Y2USG1-F1
#
_entry.id   AF-A0A4Y2USG1-F1
#
_cell.length_a   1.000
_cell.length_b   1.000
_cell.length_c   1.000
_cell.angle_alpha   90.00
_cell.angle_beta   90.00
_cell.angle_gamma   90.00
#
_symmetry.space_group_name_H-M   'P 1'
#
loop_
_entity.id
_entity.type
_entity.pdbx_description
1 polymer ?
#
loop_
_entity_poly.entity_id
_entity_poly.type
_entity_poly.pdbx_seq_one_letter_code
_entity_poly.pdbx_strand_id
1 'polypeptide(L)'
;PCLVDEDGCYNSQAMKELQGKAVLKEGTKFILDFLSADIVHLEDYVHSYPYDWRSKTPVIIRSSHQWFIDVNQIRDKAIECLKDVTIVPEHFKKVFQRQLESAPQWCISRQRAWGVPIPAFYSSDRNKPLVHRAITNHLCSLIQTHGIHCWWEKRVNELLPPELRNKLELPLNEYQKGSDIMDIWFDSGISWKCVLPEPHISDICIEGIDQIRGWFNSSLLTSIAVRGKAPYK
;
A
#
# COMPACT_ATOMS: atom_id res chain seq x y z
N PRO A 1 19.50 -0.98 4.70
CA PRO A 1 18.48 -1.51 5.66
C PRO A 1 18.16 -0.45 6.72
N CYS A 2 16.90 -0.33 7.14
CA CYS A 2 16.55 0.56 8.24
C CYS A 2 17.06 -0.05 9.56
N LEU A 3 17.76 0.73 10.38
CA LEU A 3 18.28 0.29 11.69
C LEU A 3 17.22 0.33 12.79
N VAL A 4 15.99 0.76 12.47
CA VAL A 4 14.90 0.96 13.41
C VAL A 4 13.80 -0.05 13.13
N ASP A 5 13.32 -0.69 14.18
CA ASP A 5 12.21 -1.65 14.12
C ASP A 5 10.83 -0.94 14.17
N GLU A 6 9.76 -1.72 14.31
CA GLU A 6 8.39 -1.22 14.32
C GLU A 6 8.00 -0.52 15.63
N ASP A 7 8.73 -0.81 16.71
CA ASP A 7 8.53 -0.22 18.03
C ASP A 7 9.28 1.11 18.20
N GLY A 8 10.02 1.55 17.17
CA GLY A 8 10.82 2.76 17.21
C GLY A 8 12.14 2.58 17.97
N CYS A 9 12.63 1.34 18.06
CA CYS A 9 13.88 0.97 18.71
C CYS A 9 14.94 0.56 17.69
N TYR A 10 16.21 0.65 18.06
CA TYR A 10 17.29 0.15 17.22
C TYR A 10 17.30 -1.39 17.18
N ASN A 11 17.36 -1.96 15.97
CA ASN A 11 17.37 -3.40 15.76
C ASN A 11 18.78 -4.02 15.89
N SER A 12 18.88 -5.33 15.71
CA SER A 12 20.14 -6.10 15.84
C SER A 12 21.23 -5.76 14.82
N GLN A 13 20.91 -4.98 13.77
CA GLN A 13 21.90 -4.50 12.80
C GLN A 13 22.58 -3.20 13.27
N ALA A 14 22.04 -2.54 14.29
CA ALA A 14 22.66 -1.38 14.91
C ALA A 14 23.86 -1.80 15.78
N MET A 15 24.66 -0.81 16.17
CA MET A 15 25.74 -0.95 17.16
C MET A 15 25.19 -1.61 18.44
N LYS A 16 25.95 -2.54 19.04
CA LYS A 16 25.50 -3.38 20.15
C LYS A 16 24.94 -2.56 21.33
N GLU A 17 25.54 -1.42 21.60
CA GLU A 17 25.19 -0.48 22.65
C GLU A 17 23.87 0.25 22.37
N LEU A 18 23.42 0.33 21.11
CA LEU A 18 22.17 0.95 20.70
C LEU A 18 21.00 -0.04 20.67
N GLN A 19 21.25 -1.33 20.50
CA GLN A 19 20.21 -2.34 20.29
C GLN A 19 19.14 -2.29 21.40
N GLY A 20 17.87 -2.20 21.00
CA GLY A 20 16.71 -2.10 21.90
C GLY A 20 16.47 -0.70 22.50
N LYS A 21 17.33 0.29 22.27
CA LYS A 21 17.10 1.67 22.73
C LYS A 21 16.10 2.38 21.82
N ALA A 22 15.17 3.14 22.41
CA ALA A 22 14.25 3.96 21.63
C ALA A 22 15.01 5.13 20.99
N VAL A 23 14.79 5.31 19.68
CA VAL A 23 15.59 6.22 18.84
C VAL A 23 15.53 7.67 19.32
N LEU A 24 14.34 8.16 19.69
CA LEU A 24 14.12 9.54 20.14
C LEU A 24 14.39 9.76 21.63
N LYS A 25 14.87 8.74 22.35
CA LYS A 25 15.14 8.80 23.80
C LYS A 25 16.55 8.31 24.11
N GLU A 26 16.68 7.10 24.65
CA GLU A 26 17.94 6.54 25.12
C GLU A 26 18.95 6.42 23.98
N GLY A 27 18.48 6.20 22.75
CA GLY A 27 19.29 6.15 21.55
C GLY A 27 19.95 7.50 21.24
N THR A 28 19.16 8.57 21.18
CA THR A 28 19.68 9.94 20.95
C THR A 28 20.67 10.33 22.05
N LYS A 29 20.33 10.08 23.33
CA LYS A 29 21.23 10.37 24.45
C LYS A 29 22.57 9.64 24.30
N PHE A 30 22.53 8.34 23.99
CA PHE A 30 23.75 7.56 23.79
C PHE A 30 24.62 8.13 22.66
N ILE A 31 24.02 8.51 21.52
CA ILE A 31 24.76 9.08 20.39
C ILE A 31 25.45 10.40 20.79
N LEU A 32 24.76 11.27 21.53
CA LEU A 32 25.34 12.52 22.02
C LEU A 32 26.54 12.27 22.96
N ASP A 33 26.39 11.33 23.90
CA ASP A 33 27.47 10.97 24.82
C ASP A 33 28.65 10.33 24.06
N PHE A 34 28.36 9.42 23.12
CA PHE A 34 29.34 8.70 22.31
C PHE A 34 30.16 9.62 21.41
N LEU A 35 29.54 10.65 20.83
CA LEU A 35 30.20 11.62 19.95
C LEU A 35 30.70 12.86 20.70
N SER A 36 30.64 12.89 22.02
CA SER A 36 30.91 14.11 22.84
C SER A 36 32.24 14.81 22.53
N ALA A 37 33.29 14.07 22.20
CA ALA A 37 34.60 14.64 21.83
C ALA A 37 34.61 15.32 20.45
N ASP A 38 33.69 14.95 19.56
CA ASP A 38 33.56 15.43 18.19
C ASP A 38 32.47 16.50 18.01
N ILE A 39 31.70 16.81 19.07
CA ILE A 39 30.62 17.81 19.04
C ILE A 39 31.22 19.23 19.15
N VAL A 40 31.02 20.04 18.10
CA VAL A 40 31.43 21.45 18.06
C VAL A 40 30.42 22.37 18.74
N HIS A 41 29.13 22.06 18.63
CA HIS A 41 28.03 22.85 19.21
C HIS A 41 26.86 21.94 19.58
N LEU A 42 26.26 22.18 20.75
CA LEU A 42 25.07 21.48 21.23
C LEU A 42 24.12 22.51 21.84
N GLU A 43 22.92 22.60 21.28
CA GLU A 43 21.86 23.46 21.80
C GLU A 43 20.49 22.82 21.61
N ASP A 44 19.54 23.22 22.44
CA ASP A 44 18.14 22.88 22.24
C ASP A 44 17.52 23.82 21.19
N TYR A 45 16.88 23.24 20.17
CA TYR A 45 16.24 23.98 19.10
C TYR A 45 14.73 23.71 19.05
N VAL A 46 13.92 24.76 19.13
CA VAL A 46 12.46 24.66 19.08
C VAL A 46 11.97 24.82 17.65
N HIS A 47 11.27 23.81 17.15
CA HIS A 47 10.72 23.81 15.80
C HIS A 47 9.43 22.98 15.69
N SER A 48 8.76 23.08 14.55
CA SER A 48 7.62 22.22 14.25
C SER A 48 8.09 20.79 13.95
N TYR A 49 7.50 19.82 14.63
CA TYR A 49 7.79 18.40 14.46
C TYR A 49 6.46 17.61 14.37
N PRO A 50 6.36 16.53 13.57
CA PRO A 50 5.12 15.76 13.45
C PRO A 50 4.85 14.90 14.70
N TYR A 51 3.60 14.97 15.18
CA TYR A 51 3.11 14.15 16.29
C TYR A 51 1.92 13.31 15.84
N ASP A 52 1.84 12.10 16.38
CA ASP A 52 0.65 11.27 16.23
C ASP A 52 -0.52 11.99 16.92
N TRP A 53 -1.59 12.21 16.16
CA TRP A 53 -2.70 13.04 16.62
C TRP A 53 -3.48 12.42 17.78
N ARG A 54 -3.38 11.10 17.99
CA ARG A 54 -4.12 10.36 19.02
C ARG A 54 -3.30 10.18 20.29
N SER A 55 -2.14 9.57 20.16
CA SER A 55 -1.21 9.28 21.27
C SER A 55 -0.38 10.49 21.69
N LYS A 56 -0.32 11.55 20.85
CA LYS A 56 0.48 12.76 21.08
C LYS A 56 1.97 12.46 21.26
N THR A 57 2.46 11.37 20.67
CA THR A 57 3.88 11.03 20.64
C THR A 57 4.54 11.50 19.33
N PRO A 58 5.85 11.79 19.33
CA PRO A 58 6.54 12.17 18.10
C PRO A 58 6.55 11.02 17.09
N VAL A 59 6.44 11.36 15.80
CA VAL A 59 6.52 10.39 14.70
C VAL A 59 7.93 10.34 14.13
N ILE A 60 8.35 9.17 13.67
CA ILE A 60 9.58 9.00 12.89
C ILE A 60 9.23 8.50 11.49
N ILE A 61 10.05 8.88 10.51
CA ILE A 61 9.94 8.37 9.15
C ILE A 61 10.82 7.12 9.04
N ARG A 62 10.19 6.00 8.70
CA ARG A 62 10.86 4.71 8.49
C ARG A 62 10.42 4.12 7.16
N SER A 63 11.37 3.56 6.42
CA SER A 63 11.07 2.78 5.22
C SER A 63 10.42 1.44 5.61
N SER A 64 9.32 1.10 4.94
CA SER A 64 8.62 -0.18 5.09
C SER A 64 8.40 -0.84 3.73
N HIS A 65 8.25 -2.16 3.73
CA HIS A 65 7.81 -2.89 2.53
C HIS A 65 6.32 -2.63 2.30
N GLN A 66 5.96 -2.29 1.07
CA GLN A 66 4.58 -1.96 0.68
C GLN A 66 4.32 -2.47 -0.74
N TRP A 67 3.05 -2.67 -1.07
CA TRP A 67 2.56 -3.04 -2.39
C TRP A 67 2.24 -1.80 -3.21
N PHE A 68 2.73 -1.77 -4.45
CA PHE A 68 2.51 -0.66 -5.36
C PHE A 68 1.95 -1.14 -6.70
N ILE A 69 1.08 -0.32 -7.28
CA ILE A 69 0.79 -0.35 -8.72
C ILE A 69 1.75 0.63 -9.39
N ASP A 70 2.45 0.15 -10.42
CA ASP A 70 3.30 1.00 -11.26
C ASP A 70 2.43 1.80 -12.24
N VAL A 71 2.17 3.05 -11.87
CA VAL A 71 1.32 3.95 -12.66
C VAL A 71 2.03 4.36 -13.94
N ASN A 72 3.37 4.36 -13.99
CA ASN A 72 4.10 4.74 -15.20
C ASN A 72 3.74 3.85 -16.41
N GLN A 73 3.43 2.58 -16.19
CA GLN A 73 3.07 1.65 -17.27
C GLN A 73 1.70 1.95 -17.89
N ILE A 74 0.82 2.64 -17.17
CA ILE A 74 -0.55 2.95 -17.60
C ILE A 74 -0.80 4.46 -17.77
N ARG A 75 0.13 5.31 -17.35
CA ARG A 75 0.00 6.77 -17.33
C ARG A 75 -0.36 7.34 -18.69
N ASP A 76 0.41 7.01 -19.72
CA ASP A 76 0.24 7.61 -21.04
C ASP A 76 -1.12 7.25 -21.63
N LYS A 77 -1.56 6.00 -21.41
CA LYS A 77 -2.89 5.53 -21.79
C LYS A 77 -4.00 6.18 -20.99
N ALA A 78 -3.79 6.43 -19.70
CA ALA A 78 -4.74 7.15 -18.86
C ALA A 78 -4.90 8.62 -19.30
N ILE A 79 -3.79 9.30 -19.61
CA ILE A 79 -3.79 10.66 -20.15
C ILE A 79 -4.49 10.71 -21.52
N GLU A 80 -4.26 9.72 -22.38
CA GLU A 80 -4.94 9.64 -23.67
C GLU A 80 -6.45 9.46 -23.50
N CYS A 81 -6.90 8.48 -22.70
CA CYS A 81 -8.32 8.28 -22.46
C CYS A 81 -8.99 9.47 -21.75
N LEU A 82 -8.25 10.23 -20.93
CA LEU A 82 -8.77 11.43 -20.28
C LEU A 82 -9.16 12.52 -21.30
N LYS A 83 -8.57 12.52 -22.51
CA LYS A 83 -8.95 13.46 -23.58
C LYS A 83 -10.40 13.29 -24.03
N ASP A 84 -10.89 12.05 -24.03
CA ASP A 84 -12.26 11.72 -24.43
C ASP A 84 -13.27 11.93 -23.30
N VAL A 85 -12.80 12.16 -22.06
CA VAL A 85 -13.65 12.46 -20.91
C VAL A 85 -14.00 13.94 -20.86
N THR A 86 -15.28 14.26 -20.72
CA THR A 86 -15.79 15.62 -20.53
C THR A 86 -15.80 15.95 -19.04
N ILE A 87 -14.98 16.92 -18.62
CA ILE A 87 -14.89 17.35 -17.23
C ILE A 87 -15.51 18.73 -17.08
N VAL A 88 -16.46 18.88 -16.17
CA VAL A 88 -17.10 20.16 -15.89
C VAL A 88 -16.81 20.57 -14.45
N PRO A 89 -16.24 21.77 -14.18
CA PRO A 89 -15.67 22.73 -15.15
C PRO A 89 -14.41 22.25 -15.90
N GLU A 90 -14.27 22.64 -17.17
CA GLU A 90 -13.19 22.18 -18.09
C GLU A 90 -11.77 22.40 -17.57
N HIS A 91 -11.53 23.47 -16.79
CA HIS A 91 -10.20 23.76 -16.27
C HIS A 91 -9.65 22.66 -15.33
N PHE A 92 -10.53 21.83 -14.74
CA PHE A 92 -10.10 20.69 -13.91
C PHE A 92 -9.49 19.54 -14.71
N LYS A 93 -9.72 19.47 -16.02
CA LYS A 93 -9.06 18.48 -16.88
C LYS A 93 -7.54 18.59 -16.82
N LYS A 94 -7.02 19.82 -16.84
CA LYS A 94 -5.58 20.10 -16.69
C LYS A 94 -5.06 19.74 -15.29
N VAL A 95 -5.88 19.92 -14.26
CA VAL A 95 -5.51 19.56 -12.87
C VAL A 95 -5.39 18.04 -12.75
N PHE A 96 -6.35 17.30 -13.30
CA PHE A 96 -6.35 15.84 -13.29
C PHE A 96 -5.17 15.28 -14.12
N GLN A 97 -4.91 15.83 -15.31
CA GLN A 97 -3.76 15.44 -16.11
C GLN A 97 -2.43 15.63 -15.36
N ARG A 98 -2.20 16.79 -14.74
CA ARG A 98 -0.97 17.05 -13.96
C ARG A 98 -0.81 16.08 -12.80
N GLN A 99 -1.92 15.69 -12.17
CA GLN A 99 -1.87 14.70 -11.11
C GLN A 99 -1.35 13.35 -11.63
N LEU A 100 -1.88 12.87 -12.77
CA LEU A 100 -1.44 11.63 -13.42
C LEU A 100 0.05 11.68 -13.80
N GLU A 101 0.53 12.85 -14.23
CA GLU A 101 1.94 13.07 -14.58
C GLU A 101 2.86 12.99 -13.34
N SER A 102 2.40 13.49 -12.20
CA SER A 102 3.20 13.64 -10.98
C SER A 102 3.36 12.37 -10.13
N ALA A 103 2.47 11.37 -10.28
CA ALA A 103 2.40 10.22 -9.39
C ALA A 103 2.89 8.92 -10.08
N PRO A 104 4.17 8.53 -9.92
CA PRO A 104 4.73 7.38 -10.63
C PRO A 104 4.22 6.03 -10.10
N GLN A 105 3.81 5.97 -8.84
CA GLN A 105 3.41 4.74 -8.16
C GLN A 105 2.22 5.01 -7.24
N TRP A 106 1.33 4.03 -7.12
CA TRP A 106 0.21 4.05 -6.19
C TRP A 106 0.42 2.96 -5.14
N CYS A 107 0.67 3.36 -3.88
CA CYS A 107 0.75 2.45 -2.75
C CYS A 107 -0.66 1.90 -2.42
N ILE A 108 -0.86 0.61 -2.66
CA ILE A 108 -2.15 -0.07 -2.48
C ILE A 108 -2.25 -0.90 -1.20
N SER A 109 -1.19 -1.04 -0.41
CA SER A 109 -1.23 -1.75 0.87
C SER A 109 -1.49 -0.82 2.05
N ARG A 110 -2.20 -1.33 3.06
CA ARG A 110 -2.41 -0.67 4.35
C ARG A 110 -2.25 -1.69 5.48
N GLN A 111 -1.57 -1.30 6.55
CA GLN A 111 -1.42 -2.09 7.78
C GLN A 111 -2.59 -1.82 8.72
N ARG A 112 -3.77 -2.32 8.35
CA ARG A 112 -5.04 -2.13 9.07
C ARG A 112 -5.81 -3.44 9.14
N ALA A 113 -6.69 -3.56 10.12
CA ALA A 113 -7.44 -4.79 10.36
C ALA A 113 -8.71 -4.93 9.49
N TRP A 114 -9.24 -3.83 8.92
CA TRP A 114 -10.52 -3.83 8.21
C TRP A 114 -10.37 -3.44 6.74
N GLY A 115 -10.53 -4.42 5.86
CA GLY A 115 -10.58 -4.26 4.40
C GLY A 115 -10.29 -5.56 3.66
N VAL A 116 -10.17 -5.48 2.33
CA VAL A 116 -9.89 -6.64 1.48
C VAL A 116 -8.42 -7.05 1.64
N PRO A 117 -8.10 -8.31 1.97
CA PRO A 117 -6.71 -8.73 2.13
C PRO A 117 -5.96 -8.75 0.79
N ILE A 118 -4.67 -8.39 0.81
CA ILE A 118 -3.78 -8.62 -0.33
C ILE A 118 -3.39 -10.11 -0.31
N PRO A 119 -3.72 -10.90 -1.35
CA PRO A 119 -3.54 -12.35 -1.37
C PRO A 119 -2.09 -12.75 -1.65
N ALA A 120 -1.19 -12.43 -0.72
CA ALA A 120 0.23 -12.73 -0.78
C ALA A 120 0.65 -13.58 0.41
N PHE A 121 1.52 -14.56 0.16
CA PHE A 121 2.27 -15.26 1.19
C PHE A 121 3.71 -14.78 1.18
N TYR A 122 4.43 -15.01 2.26
CA TYR A 122 5.84 -14.67 2.39
C TYR A 122 6.58 -15.88 2.93
N SER A 123 7.79 -16.10 2.42
CA SER A 123 8.70 -17.04 3.07
C SER A 123 9.28 -16.41 4.34
N SER A 124 9.25 -17.14 5.45
CA SER A 124 9.70 -16.66 6.76
C SER A 124 11.19 -16.30 6.82
N ASP A 125 11.98 -16.87 5.91
CA ASP A 125 13.44 -16.72 5.85
C ASP A 125 13.90 -15.50 5.02
N ARG A 126 13.16 -15.16 3.96
CA ARG A 126 13.60 -14.21 2.92
C ARG A 126 12.65 -13.03 2.72
N ASN A 127 11.50 -13.02 3.41
CA ASN A 127 10.41 -12.06 3.15
C ASN A 127 10.05 -11.95 1.66
N LYS A 128 10.30 -13.01 0.88
CA LYS A 128 10.04 -13.02 -0.56
C LYS A 128 8.54 -13.26 -0.76
N PRO A 129 7.82 -12.37 -1.47
CA PRO A 129 6.40 -12.56 -1.70
C PRO A 129 6.16 -13.71 -2.68
N LEU A 130 5.27 -14.62 -2.31
CA LEU A 130 4.65 -15.60 -3.19
C LEU A 130 3.28 -15.06 -3.61
N VAL A 131 3.22 -14.60 -4.85
CA VAL A 131 1.98 -14.16 -5.52
C VAL A 131 1.77 -14.96 -6.80
N HIS A 132 0.54 -15.40 -7.02
CA HIS A 132 0.18 -16.18 -8.20
C HIS A 132 -1.31 -16.07 -8.47
N ARG A 133 -1.72 -16.07 -9.74
CA ARG A 133 -3.14 -16.01 -10.13
C ARG A 133 -3.98 -17.11 -9.48
N ALA A 134 -3.42 -18.32 -9.35
CA ALA A 134 -4.09 -19.43 -8.68
C ALA A 134 -4.42 -19.15 -7.20
N ILE A 135 -3.56 -18.40 -6.50
CA ILE A 135 -3.81 -17.99 -5.11
C ILE A 135 -5.02 -17.05 -5.07
N THR A 136 -5.03 -16.04 -5.94
CA THR A 136 -6.15 -15.10 -6.05
C THR A 136 -7.46 -15.82 -6.38
N ASN A 137 -7.45 -16.70 -7.38
CA ASN A 137 -8.64 -17.45 -7.78
C ASN A 137 -9.17 -18.35 -6.66
N HIS A 138 -8.27 -19.07 -5.98
CA HIS A 138 -8.65 -19.93 -4.86
C HIS A 138 -9.21 -19.13 -3.69
N LEU A 139 -8.61 -17.97 -3.38
CA LEU A 139 -9.16 -17.06 -2.37
C LEU A 139 -10.55 -16.56 -2.78
N CYS A 140 -10.79 -16.19 -4.04
CA CYS A 140 -12.13 -15.81 -4.50
C CYS A 140 -13.16 -16.93 -4.25
N SER A 141 -12.82 -18.18 -4.55
CA SER A 141 -13.70 -19.34 -4.26
C SER A 141 -13.92 -19.55 -2.76
N LEU A 142 -12.91 -19.35 -1.93
CA LEU A 142 -13.04 -19.42 -0.47
C LEU A 142 -13.94 -18.30 0.05
N ILE A 143 -13.80 -17.07 -0.46
CA ILE A 143 -14.65 -15.94 -0.07
C ILE A 143 -16.11 -16.20 -0.43
N GLN A 144 -16.39 -16.78 -1.60
CA GLN A 144 -17.76 -17.13 -2.00
C GLN A 144 -18.43 -18.16 -1.07
N THR A 145 -17.64 -19.03 -0.46
CA THR A 145 -18.15 -20.15 0.36
C THR A 145 -18.11 -19.88 1.86
N HIS A 146 -17.12 -19.14 2.34
CA HIS A 146 -16.84 -18.92 3.76
C HIS A 146 -16.86 -17.43 4.16
N GLY A 147 -17.10 -16.52 3.21
CA GLY A 147 -17.04 -15.08 3.44
C GLY A 147 -15.62 -14.50 3.45
N ILE A 148 -15.54 -13.18 3.54
CA ILE A 148 -14.27 -12.44 3.42
C ILE A 148 -13.28 -12.70 4.56
N HIS A 149 -13.78 -13.11 5.74
CA HIS A 149 -12.95 -13.39 6.91
C HIS A 149 -12.11 -14.66 6.78
N CYS A 150 -12.36 -15.50 5.76
CA CYS A 150 -11.63 -16.74 5.57
C CYS A 150 -10.12 -16.55 5.46
N TRP A 151 -9.64 -15.42 4.92
CA TRP A 151 -8.20 -15.11 4.89
C TRP A 151 -7.59 -15.05 6.29
N TRP A 152 -8.32 -14.51 7.28
CA TRP A 152 -7.85 -14.33 8.64
C TRP A 152 -8.01 -15.59 9.49
N GLU A 153 -9.09 -16.33 9.28
CA GLU A 153 -9.45 -17.49 10.10
C GLU A 153 -8.71 -18.77 9.67
N LYS A 154 -8.46 -18.94 8.37
CA LYS A 154 -7.88 -20.18 7.84
C LYS A 154 -6.36 -20.22 7.95
N ARG A 155 -5.85 -21.45 7.98
CA ARG A 155 -4.41 -21.74 7.97
C ARG A 155 -3.84 -21.64 6.55
N VAL A 156 -2.52 -21.46 6.45
CA VAL A 156 -1.79 -21.36 5.18
C VAL A 156 -2.03 -22.59 4.28
N ASN A 157 -2.14 -23.78 4.88
CA ASN A 157 -2.43 -25.00 4.14
C ASN A 157 -3.85 -25.04 3.54
N GLU A 158 -4.82 -24.29 4.06
CA GLU A 158 -6.18 -24.19 3.48
C GLU A 158 -6.25 -23.08 2.43
N LEU A 159 -5.51 -21.99 2.66
CA LEU A 159 -5.48 -20.80 1.80
C LEU A 159 -4.61 -20.99 0.57
N LEU A 160 -3.59 -21.86 0.61
CA LEU A 160 -2.81 -22.17 -0.57
C LEU A 160 -3.54 -23.19 -1.46
N PRO A 161 -3.68 -22.90 -2.77
CA PRO A 161 -4.30 -23.82 -3.70
C PRO A 161 -3.49 -25.12 -3.78
N PRO A 162 -4.14 -26.30 -3.81
CA PRO A 162 -3.45 -27.59 -3.80
C PRO A 162 -2.36 -27.73 -4.88
N GLU A 163 -2.60 -27.18 -6.08
CA GLU A 163 -1.68 -27.22 -7.22
C GLU A 163 -0.34 -26.49 -6.99
N LEU A 164 -0.29 -25.51 -6.10
CA LEU A 164 0.95 -24.79 -5.79
C LEU A 164 1.74 -25.41 -4.64
N ARG A 165 1.11 -26.22 -3.78
CA ARG A 165 1.78 -26.81 -2.60
C ARG A 165 2.98 -27.66 -2.98
N ASN A 166 2.88 -28.38 -4.10
CA ASN A 166 3.94 -29.24 -4.61
C ASN A 166 5.03 -28.48 -5.39
N LYS A 167 4.82 -27.19 -5.65
CA LYS A 167 5.73 -26.31 -6.41
C LYS A 167 6.41 -25.27 -5.53
N LEU A 168 6.20 -25.33 -4.21
CA LEU A 168 6.83 -24.42 -3.27
C LEU A 168 8.34 -24.67 -3.22
N GLU A 169 9.12 -23.58 -3.19
CA GLU A 169 10.57 -23.65 -3.02
C GLU A 169 10.98 -24.11 -1.61
N LEU A 170 10.06 -24.01 -0.64
CA LEU A 170 10.29 -24.26 0.78
C LEU A 170 9.14 -25.11 1.35
N PRO A 171 9.35 -25.77 2.50
CA PRO A 171 8.28 -26.41 3.26
C PRO A 171 7.13 -25.45 3.60
N LEU A 172 5.91 -25.97 3.65
CA LEU A 172 4.69 -25.19 3.88
C LEU A 172 4.67 -24.41 5.20
N ASN A 173 5.31 -24.95 6.24
CA ASN A 173 5.46 -24.32 7.56
C ASN A 173 6.42 -23.13 7.56
N GLU A 174 7.17 -22.92 6.48
CA GLU A 174 8.03 -21.74 6.29
C GLU A 174 7.32 -20.62 5.51
N TYR A 175 6.02 -20.78 5.21
CA TYR A 175 5.21 -19.72 4.62
C TYR A 175 4.26 -19.12 5.65
N GLN A 176 4.15 -17.81 5.61
CA GLN A 176 3.16 -17.04 6.37
C GLN A 176 2.28 -16.23 5.42
N LYS A 177 1.01 -16.05 5.79
CA LYS A 177 0.09 -15.18 5.04
C LYS A 177 0.36 -13.71 5.36
N GLY A 178 0.19 -12.84 4.39
CA GLY A 178 0.27 -11.39 4.58
C GLY A 178 -0.82 -10.83 5.48
N SER A 179 -0.48 -9.75 6.18
CA SER A 179 -1.38 -8.97 7.03
C SER A 179 -1.88 -7.67 6.37
N ASP A 180 -1.34 -7.30 5.21
CA ASP A 180 -1.75 -6.10 4.50
C ASP A 180 -3.14 -6.25 3.88
N ILE A 181 -3.91 -5.17 3.95
CA ILE A 181 -5.16 -4.99 3.20
C ILE A 181 -4.97 -4.02 2.04
N MET A 182 -5.91 -4.04 1.10
CA MET A 182 -5.98 -3.09 -0.01
C MET A 182 -6.38 -1.69 0.48
N ASP A 183 -5.91 -0.69 -0.26
CA ASP A 183 -6.31 0.70 -0.12
C ASP A 183 -7.80 0.89 -0.44
N ILE A 184 -8.50 1.70 0.35
CA ILE A 184 -9.93 1.97 0.16
C ILE A 184 -10.24 2.66 -1.17
N TRP A 185 -9.27 3.38 -1.74
CA TRP A 185 -9.39 3.93 -3.09
C TRP A 185 -9.36 2.86 -4.16
N PHE A 186 -8.72 1.71 -3.91
CA PHE A 186 -8.77 0.57 -4.81
C PHE A 186 -10.17 -0.05 -4.80
N ASP A 187 -10.74 -0.28 -3.62
CA ASP A 187 -12.09 -0.83 -3.45
C ASP A 187 -13.15 0.01 -4.17
N SER A 188 -13.14 1.33 -3.91
CA SER A 188 -14.06 2.25 -4.58
C SER A 188 -13.71 2.44 -6.07
N GLY A 189 -12.43 2.39 -6.42
CA GLY A 189 -11.93 2.52 -7.79
C GLY A 189 -12.31 1.36 -8.70
N ILE A 190 -12.72 0.20 -8.18
CA ILE A 190 -13.23 -0.92 -9.00
C ILE A 190 -14.77 -0.94 -9.08
N SER A 191 -15.47 0.06 -8.54
CA SER A 191 -16.94 0.10 -8.54
C SER A 191 -17.54 0.03 -9.94
N TRP A 192 -16.87 0.62 -10.95
CA TRP A 192 -17.28 0.55 -12.35
C TRP A 192 -17.38 -0.90 -12.86
N LYS A 193 -16.63 -1.84 -12.28
CA LYS A 193 -16.68 -3.27 -12.66
C LYS A 193 -17.78 -4.02 -11.92
N CYS A 194 -18.03 -3.64 -10.68
CA CYS A 194 -18.92 -4.37 -9.77
C CYS A 194 -20.37 -3.94 -9.91
N VAL A 195 -20.63 -2.68 -10.28
CA VAL A 195 -21.97 -2.07 -10.30
C VAL A 195 -22.55 -1.99 -11.71
N LEU A 196 -21.72 -1.68 -12.71
CA LEU A 196 -22.19 -1.54 -14.10
C LEU A 196 -22.06 -2.86 -14.86
N PRO A 197 -23.13 -3.33 -15.55
CA PRO A 197 -23.04 -4.50 -16.39
C PRO A 197 -22.16 -4.22 -17.61
N GLU A 198 -21.23 -5.12 -17.93
CA GLU A 198 -20.49 -5.02 -19.19
C GLU A 198 -21.48 -5.08 -20.38
N PRO A 199 -21.27 -4.29 -21.46
CA PRO A 199 -20.11 -3.44 -21.76
C PRO A 199 -20.26 -1.97 -21.33
N HIS A 200 -21.20 -1.65 -20.44
CA HIS A 200 -21.58 -0.27 -20.13
C HIS A 200 -20.43 0.55 -19.51
N ILE A 201 -20.48 1.85 -19.76
CA ILE A 201 -19.59 2.89 -19.25
C ILE A 201 -20.50 3.98 -18.70
N SER A 202 -20.14 4.60 -17.58
CA SER A 202 -20.98 5.66 -17.01
C SER A 202 -21.06 6.86 -17.95
N ASP A 203 -22.27 7.35 -18.24
CA ASP A 203 -22.43 8.56 -19.04
C ASP A 203 -22.08 9.82 -18.25
N ILE A 204 -22.34 9.80 -16.94
CA ILE A 204 -22.09 10.93 -16.04
C ILE A 204 -21.64 10.38 -14.68
N CYS A 205 -20.65 11.02 -14.06
CA CYS A 205 -20.30 10.83 -12.66
C CYS A 205 -20.22 12.19 -11.97
N ILE A 206 -20.82 12.33 -10.79
CA ILE A 206 -20.89 13.60 -10.04
C ILE A 206 -20.34 13.35 -8.65
N GLU A 207 -19.27 14.05 -8.31
CA GLU A 207 -18.60 13.98 -7.01
C GLU A 207 -17.97 15.34 -6.66
N GLY A 208 -17.49 15.47 -5.42
CA GLY A 208 -16.71 16.63 -4.98
C GLY A 208 -15.38 16.80 -5.73
N ILE A 209 -14.86 18.03 -5.77
CA ILE A 209 -13.58 18.38 -6.42
C ILE A 209 -12.39 17.57 -5.87
N ASP A 210 -12.43 17.21 -4.59
CA ASP A 210 -11.45 16.38 -3.91
C ASP A 210 -11.32 14.97 -4.55
N GLN A 211 -12.39 14.49 -5.19
CA GLN A 211 -12.40 13.18 -5.86
C GLN A 211 -11.60 13.13 -7.15
N ILE A 212 -11.13 14.27 -7.68
CA ILE A 212 -10.08 14.27 -8.72
C ILE A 212 -8.85 13.53 -8.20
N ARG A 213 -8.51 13.70 -6.92
CA ARG A 213 -7.40 12.98 -6.28
C ARG A 213 -7.76 11.62 -5.71
N GLY A 214 -9.04 11.39 -5.49
CA GLY A 214 -9.61 10.15 -4.95
C GLY A 214 -10.24 9.29 -6.04
N TRP A 215 -11.57 9.18 -5.99
CA TRP A 215 -12.33 8.19 -6.74
C TRP A 215 -12.21 8.29 -8.26
N PHE A 216 -12.16 9.50 -8.84
CA PHE A 216 -12.01 9.64 -10.29
C PHE A 216 -10.67 9.07 -10.75
N ASN A 217 -9.59 9.39 -10.02
CA ASN A 217 -8.26 8.90 -10.32
C ASN A 217 -8.14 7.40 -10.14
N SER A 218 -8.58 6.84 -9.00
CA SER A 218 -8.51 5.40 -8.77
C SER A 218 -9.35 4.63 -9.78
N SER A 219 -10.56 5.10 -10.10
CA SER A 219 -11.43 4.49 -11.11
C SER A 219 -10.81 4.51 -12.51
N LEU A 220 -10.22 5.63 -12.91
CA LEU A 220 -9.52 5.72 -14.19
C LEU A 220 -8.38 4.71 -14.25
N LEU A 221 -7.49 4.72 -13.26
CA LEU A 221 -6.30 3.85 -13.24
C LEU A 221 -6.67 2.37 -13.27
N THR A 222 -7.64 1.92 -12.46
CA THR A 222 -8.08 0.52 -12.46
C THR A 222 -8.77 0.13 -13.78
N SER A 223 -9.58 1.01 -14.37
CA SER A 223 -10.25 0.73 -15.66
C SER A 223 -9.25 0.67 -16.82
N ILE A 224 -8.25 1.54 -16.84
CA ILE A 224 -7.18 1.48 -17.83
C ILE A 224 -6.36 0.20 -17.68
N ALA A 225 -6.02 -0.20 -16.45
CA ALA A 225 -5.29 -1.43 -16.20
C ALA A 225 -6.05 -2.69 -16.65
N VAL A 226 -7.38 -2.73 -16.47
CA VAL A 226 -8.20 -3.93 -16.74
C VAL A 226 -8.79 -3.94 -18.15
N ARG A 227 -9.31 -2.80 -18.63
CA ARG A 227 -10.04 -2.67 -19.91
C ARG A 227 -9.32 -1.79 -20.93
N GLY A 228 -8.40 -0.94 -20.49
CA GLY A 228 -7.74 0.01 -21.38
C GLY A 228 -8.63 1.15 -21.89
N LYS A 229 -9.71 1.49 -21.18
CA LYS A 229 -10.61 2.61 -21.49
C LYS A 229 -11.08 3.27 -20.20
N ALA A 230 -11.48 4.55 -20.25
CA ALA A 230 -12.05 5.24 -19.10
C ALA A 230 -13.36 4.55 -18.62
N PRO A 231 -13.68 4.61 -17.32
CA PRO A 231 -14.92 4.06 -16.77
C PRO A 231 -16.12 5.01 -16.85
N TYR A 232 -15.88 6.26 -17.25
CA TYR A 232 -16.87 7.32 -17.41
C TYR A 232 -16.57 8.15 -18.67
N LYS A 233 -17.59 8.85 -19.18
CA LYS A 233 -17.51 9.79 -20.30
C LYS A 233 -17.38 11.24 -19.83
#